data_AF-A0A1V5AKL3-F1
#
_entry.id   AF-A0A1V5AKL3-F1
#
_cell.length_a   1.000
_cell.length_b   1.000
_cell.length_c   1.000
_cell.angle_alpha   90.00
_cell.angle_beta   90.00
_cell.angle_gamma   90.00
#
_symmetry.space_group_name_H-M   'P 1'
#
loop_
_entity.id
_entity.type
_entity.pdbx_description
1 polymer ?
#
loop_
_entity_poly.entity_id
_entity_poly.type
_entity_poly.pdbx_seq_one_letter_code
_entity_poly.pdbx_strand_id
1 'polypeptide(L)'
;MLLGTDGSVTSMLEVITGCPIEIETLVQKVIPADDAVAAELKVNPGDEVNYRVVKLKKANTGEALIYAVSHTPLKRLDASFKDDLTKADIPIGVILKKHQIESRRDISATGFSRADRELSRVFNVFPRELMLQRSYKIFRHGEPLIAIQETFPYNSFQDEYRVIVETPSRIHLTLTDLTGTSGRVDGGVGITLDEPSILLEAQRARDLVVEGENADRAKAAAQAVAMHFGLGGAHLSIRAGYKMHVGLGGGTQLGIAAGKALCELYHRPATAREIASIINRGGTSGIGTAAFEGGGFLIDGGHTFGPGKDKVDFRPSSASMGIRAPPVIARHEFPKSWKILLAIPDVTRGAHGKQEVDIFKKYCPVPLADVHELCYQILVRMVPSLVEEDLDEFGSAVNRVQEIGFKKVEVMLQHPVVRRLMDEMRAAGAACTGLSSFGPTVYAVTDTQARDIEATATEVMGEVGGVVQITSARNEGARIRAV
;
A
#
# COMPACT_ATOMS: atom_id res chain seq x y z
N MET A 1 19.63 -21.14 -3.88
CA MET A 1 21.00 -21.12 -4.45
C MET A 1 21.76 -19.85 -4.06
N LEU A 2 21.26 -18.64 -4.37
CA LEU A 2 21.98 -17.37 -4.14
C LEU A 2 22.35 -17.09 -2.67
N LEU A 3 21.56 -17.55 -1.70
CA LEU A 3 21.83 -17.31 -0.28
C LEU A 3 23.01 -18.10 0.30
N GLY A 4 23.37 -19.25 -0.29
CA GLY A 4 24.34 -20.19 0.30
C GLY A 4 25.66 -20.31 -0.45
N THR A 5 25.85 -19.54 -1.51
CA THR A 5 27.04 -19.66 -2.38
C THR A 5 28.19 -18.76 -1.93
N ASP A 6 29.40 -19.34 -1.91
CA ASP A 6 30.68 -18.67 -1.70
C ASP A 6 31.33 -18.19 -3.02
N GLY A 7 30.80 -18.60 -4.17
CA GLY A 7 31.26 -18.23 -5.52
C GLY A 7 30.88 -16.81 -5.97
N SER A 8 31.45 -16.34 -7.08
CA SER A 8 31.14 -15.02 -7.67
C SER A 8 29.67 -14.92 -8.07
N VAL A 9 28.87 -14.12 -7.34
CA VAL A 9 27.43 -13.97 -7.63
C VAL A 9 27.20 -13.36 -8.99
N THR A 10 28.05 -12.42 -9.42
CA THR A 10 28.00 -11.83 -10.76
C THR A 10 28.01 -12.92 -11.83
N SER A 11 28.93 -13.89 -11.73
CA SER A 11 29.04 -14.97 -12.72
C SER A 11 27.84 -15.93 -12.66
N MET A 12 27.30 -16.20 -11.47
CA MET A 12 26.06 -16.99 -11.36
C MET A 12 24.86 -16.28 -11.97
N LEU A 13 24.73 -14.97 -11.75
CA LEU A 13 23.66 -14.16 -12.35
C LEU A 13 23.77 -14.13 -13.88
N GLU A 14 24.98 -14.02 -14.43
CA GLU A 14 25.19 -14.09 -15.89
C GLU A 14 24.70 -15.42 -16.46
N VAL A 15 24.97 -16.54 -15.77
CA VAL A 15 24.51 -17.87 -16.18
C VAL A 15 22.99 -18.01 -16.05
N ILE A 16 22.41 -17.58 -14.91
CA ILE A 16 20.98 -17.73 -14.63
C ILE A 16 20.14 -16.84 -15.56
N THR A 17 20.60 -15.61 -15.81
CA THR A 17 19.84 -14.64 -16.60
C THR A 17 20.16 -14.68 -18.09
N GLY A 18 21.24 -15.36 -18.48
CA GLY A 18 21.75 -15.35 -19.86
C GLY A 18 22.19 -13.97 -20.35
N CYS A 19 22.40 -13.01 -19.44
CA CYS A 19 22.69 -11.62 -19.76
C CYS A 19 23.96 -11.15 -19.02
N PRO A 20 24.80 -10.28 -19.64
CA PRO A 20 25.89 -9.61 -18.93
C PRO A 20 25.36 -8.79 -17.76
N ILE A 21 26.11 -8.79 -16.65
CA ILE A 21 25.74 -8.07 -15.44
C ILE A 21 26.63 -6.84 -15.26
N GLU A 22 26.00 -5.69 -15.14
CA GLU A 22 26.66 -4.41 -14.87
C GLU A 22 26.54 -4.02 -13.40
N ILE A 23 27.52 -3.27 -12.92
CA ILE A 23 27.49 -2.66 -11.59
C ILE A 23 27.27 -1.17 -11.75
N GLU A 24 26.35 -0.64 -10.94
CA GLU A 24 26.13 0.79 -10.80
C GLU A 24 26.35 1.16 -9.33
N THR A 25 27.30 2.06 -9.07
CA THR A 25 27.53 2.57 -7.72
C THR A 25 26.55 3.67 -7.39
N LEU A 26 25.82 3.47 -6.28
CA LEU A 26 24.81 4.40 -5.79
C LEU A 26 25.42 5.38 -4.77
N VAL A 27 26.30 4.87 -3.89
CA VAL A 27 27.00 5.65 -2.88
C VAL A 27 28.41 5.10 -2.70
N GLN A 28 29.40 5.98 -2.63
CA GLN A 28 30.74 5.62 -2.20
C GLN A 28 31.38 6.77 -1.41
N LYS A 29 31.77 6.51 -0.17
CA LYS A 29 32.38 7.49 0.72
C LYS A 29 33.23 6.83 1.80
N VAL A 30 34.18 7.57 2.35
CA VAL A 30 34.92 7.17 3.55
C VAL A 30 34.14 7.65 4.77
N ILE A 31 33.83 6.75 5.69
CA ILE A 31 33.14 7.05 6.95
C ILE A 31 33.91 6.44 8.13
N PRO A 32 33.82 7.01 9.33
CA PRO A 32 34.29 6.34 10.53
C PRO A 32 33.47 5.07 10.81
N ALA A 33 34.12 4.00 11.24
CA ALA A 33 33.45 2.78 11.68
C ALA A 33 32.61 3.06 12.94
N ASP A 34 31.32 2.72 12.90
CA ASP A 34 30.49 2.63 14.10
C ASP A 34 30.77 1.35 14.89
N ASP A 35 30.14 1.17 16.05
CA ASP A 35 30.38 0.02 16.92
C ASP A 35 30.06 -1.32 16.24
N ALA A 36 29.02 -1.38 15.40
CA ALA A 36 28.60 -2.59 14.72
C ALA A 36 29.60 -2.98 13.61
N VAL A 37 29.97 -2.02 12.77
CA VAL A 37 30.97 -2.18 11.70
C VAL A 37 32.35 -2.50 12.29
N ALA A 38 32.73 -1.83 13.38
CA ALA A 38 33.99 -2.07 14.08
C ALA A 38 34.07 -3.50 14.61
N ALA A 39 33.00 -3.99 15.25
CA ALA A 39 32.91 -5.37 15.71
C ALA A 39 32.94 -6.38 14.56
N GLU A 40 32.21 -6.11 13.47
CA GLU A 40 32.11 -7.02 12.33
C GLU A 40 33.44 -7.17 11.58
N LEU A 41 34.15 -6.06 11.38
CA LEU A 41 35.44 -6.02 10.72
C LEU A 41 36.62 -6.26 11.67
N LYS A 42 36.42 -6.35 12.99
CA LYS A 42 37.49 -6.40 13.99
C LYS A 42 38.46 -5.21 13.85
N VAL A 43 37.91 -4.00 13.80
CA VAL A 43 38.67 -2.73 13.78
C VAL A 43 38.23 -1.87 14.97
N ASN A 44 38.88 -0.72 15.18
CA ASN A 44 38.48 0.18 16.27
C ASN A 44 37.33 1.07 15.81
N PRO A 45 36.35 1.40 16.68
CA PRO A 45 35.40 2.47 16.39
C PRO A 45 36.14 3.75 16.01
N GLY A 46 35.67 4.42 14.94
CA GLY A 46 36.32 5.61 14.38
C GLY A 46 37.36 5.36 13.28
N ASP A 47 37.82 4.11 13.08
CA ASP A 47 38.72 3.80 11.97
C ASP A 47 38.06 4.10 10.61
N GLU A 48 38.86 4.57 9.63
CA GLU A 48 38.35 4.90 8.30
C GLU A 48 37.94 3.63 7.51
N VAL A 49 36.68 3.62 7.08
CA VAL A 49 36.08 2.54 6.30
C VAL A 49 35.52 3.10 5.00
N ASN A 50 35.86 2.47 3.88
CA ASN A 50 35.18 2.70 2.61
C ASN A 50 33.79 2.06 2.67
N TYR A 51 32.77 2.91 2.72
CA TYR A 51 31.36 2.55 2.61
C TYR A 51 30.94 2.64 1.15
N ARG A 52 30.49 1.52 0.59
CA ARG A 52 30.08 1.44 -0.80
C ARG A 52 28.75 0.70 -0.93
N VAL A 53 27.80 1.36 -1.61
CA VAL A 53 26.49 0.83 -1.98
C VAL A 53 26.44 0.72 -3.49
N VAL A 54 26.15 -0.47 -3.99
CA VAL A 54 26.02 -0.74 -5.41
C VAL A 54 24.73 -1.49 -5.71
N LYS A 55 24.25 -1.39 -6.94
CA LYS A 55 23.30 -2.36 -7.49
C LYS A 55 23.93 -3.11 -8.67
N LEU A 56 23.66 -4.41 -8.75
CA LEU A 56 23.95 -5.23 -9.92
C LEU A 56 22.70 -5.27 -10.78
N LYS A 57 22.83 -5.02 -12.08
CA LYS A 57 21.71 -4.97 -13.01
C LYS A 57 22.02 -5.72 -14.30
N LYS A 58 20.98 -6.19 -14.99
CA LYS A 58 21.12 -6.73 -16.35
C LYS A 58 21.53 -5.60 -17.29
N ALA A 59 22.58 -5.78 -18.07
CA ALA A 59 23.09 -4.75 -18.99
C ALA A 59 22.06 -4.32 -20.05
N ASN A 60 21.23 -5.26 -20.52
CA ASN A 60 20.27 -5.04 -21.60
C ASN A 60 18.96 -4.36 -21.15
N THR A 61 18.44 -4.71 -19.96
CA THR A 61 17.15 -4.18 -19.47
C THR A 61 17.30 -3.12 -18.39
N GLY A 62 18.48 -3.03 -17.75
CA GLY A 62 18.68 -2.21 -16.55
C GLY A 62 18.00 -2.74 -15.30
N GLU A 63 17.38 -3.92 -15.36
CA GLU A 63 16.69 -4.56 -14.23
C GLU A 63 17.69 -4.85 -13.11
N ALA A 64 17.45 -4.27 -11.93
CA ALA A 64 18.26 -4.51 -10.75
C ALA A 64 18.00 -5.90 -10.18
N LEU A 65 19.07 -6.63 -9.88
CA LEU A 65 19.05 -8.01 -9.38
C LEU A 65 19.58 -8.11 -7.95
N ILE A 66 20.56 -7.28 -7.60
CA ILE A 66 21.15 -7.23 -6.27
C ILE A 66 21.35 -5.80 -5.84
N TYR A 67 21.11 -5.53 -4.57
CA TYR A 67 21.51 -4.33 -3.86
C TYR A 67 22.52 -4.76 -2.80
N ALA A 68 23.74 -4.24 -2.88
CA ALA A 68 24.85 -4.65 -2.04
C ALA A 68 25.43 -3.46 -1.28
N VAL A 69 25.55 -3.62 0.03
CA VAL A 69 26.23 -2.68 0.93
C VAL A 69 27.51 -3.33 1.41
N SER A 70 28.62 -2.60 1.34
CA SER A 70 29.92 -3.11 1.74
C SER A 70 30.71 -2.10 2.57
N HIS A 71 31.48 -2.64 3.52
CA HIS A 71 32.39 -1.91 4.39
C HIS A 71 33.78 -2.50 4.25
N THR A 72 34.79 -1.66 3.96
CA THR A 72 36.20 -2.08 3.84
C THR A 72 37.12 -1.15 4.64
N PRO A 73 37.88 -1.64 5.63
CA PRO A 73 38.77 -0.81 6.42
C PRO A 73 39.99 -0.41 5.60
N LEU A 74 40.20 0.89 5.40
CA LEU A 74 41.24 1.41 4.51
C LEU A 74 42.65 1.07 5.01
N LYS A 75 42.84 0.98 6.33
CA LYS A 75 44.13 0.63 6.94
C LYS A 75 44.67 -0.75 6.56
N ARG A 76 43.82 -1.65 6.04
CA ARG A 76 44.21 -3.01 5.62
C ARG A 76 44.50 -3.12 4.12
N LEU A 77 44.36 -2.03 3.37
CA LEU A 77 44.55 -2.00 1.92
C LEU A 77 45.93 -1.45 1.58
N ASP A 78 46.61 -2.08 0.64
CA ASP A 78 47.76 -1.47 -0.03
C ASP A 78 47.29 -0.37 -1.00
N ALA A 79 48.19 0.54 -1.37
CA ALA A 79 47.86 1.71 -2.18
C ALA A 79 47.20 1.35 -3.52
N SER A 80 47.68 0.29 -4.18
CA SER A 80 47.18 -0.13 -5.49
C SER A 80 45.76 -0.70 -5.43
N PHE A 81 45.46 -1.49 -4.39
CA PHE A 81 44.13 -2.01 -4.15
C PHE A 81 43.17 -0.91 -3.69
N LYS A 82 43.64 0.03 -2.87
CA LYS A 82 42.88 1.20 -2.44
C LYS A 82 42.41 2.04 -3.65
N ASP A 83 43.30 2.27 -4.62
CA ASP A 83 42.99 3.05 -5.83
C ASP A 83 41.97 2.37 -6.76
N ASP A 84 41.99 1.04 -6.85
CA ASP A 84 40.99 0.33 -7.64
C ASP A 84 39.64 0.19 -6.89
N LEU A 85 39.67 0.09 -5.56
CA LEU A 85 38.46 0.05 -4.74
C LEU A 85 37.75 1.41 -4.69
N THR A 86 38.50 2.52 -4.77
CA THR A 86 37.95 3.87 -4.87
C THR A 86 37.36 4.20 -6.24
N LYS A 87 37.64 3.39 -7.27
CA LYS A 87 36.95 3.50 -8.57
C LYS A 87 35.54 2.94 -8.47
N ALA A 88 34.57 3.81 -8.68
CA ALA A 88 33.16 3.53 -8.49
C ALA A 88 32.65 2.32 -9.29
N ASP A 89 33.12 2.06 -10.50
CA ASP A 89 32.43 1.12 -11.40
C ASP A 89 33.13 -0.25 -11.54
N ILE A 90 34.09 -0.57 -10.67
CA ILE A 90 34.78 -1.86 -10.71
C ILE A 90 34.19 -2.83 -9.66
N PRO A 91 33.73 -4.04 -10.05
CA PRO A 91 33.29 -5.06 -9.12
C PRO A 91 34.37 -5.51 -8.14
N ILE A 92 34.02 -5.68 -6.85
CA ILE A 92 34.96 -6.18 -5.83
C ILE A 92 35.59 -7.51 -6.26
N GLY A 93 34.82 -8.43 -6.84
CA GLY A 93 35.35 -9.70 -7.35
C GLY A 93 36.41 -9.53 -8.46
N VAL A 94 36.25 -8.53 -9.34
CA VAL A 94 37.21 -8.21 -10.40
C VAL A 94 38.48 -7.60 -9.80
N ILE A 95 38.35 -6.70 -8.81
CA ILE A 95 39.48 -6.11 -8.09
C ILE A 95 40.28 -7.22 -7.38
N LEU A 96 39.63 -8.11 -6.64
CA LEU A 96 40.28 -9.23 -5.96
C LEU A 96 41.05 -10.13 -6.95
N LYS A 97 40.48 -10.42 -8.12
CA LYS A 97 41.12 -11.23 -9.16
C LYS A 97 42.32 -10.52 -9.80
N LYS A 98 42.19 -9.22 -10.09
CA LYS A 98 43.26 -8.38 -10.67
C LYS A 98 44.50 -8.36 -9.77
N HIS A 99 44.28 -8.26 -8.46
CA HIS A 99 45.34 -8.22 -7.45
C HIS A 99 45.74 -9.60 -6.93
N GLN A 100 45.24 -10.69 -7.54
CA GLN A 100 45.51 -12.09 -7.16
C GLN A 100 45.34 -12.35 -5.66
N ILE A 101 44.30 -11.75 -5.06
CA ILE A 101 44.05 -11.86 -3.63
C ILE A 101 43.39 -13.20 -3.34
N GLU A 102 44.17 -14.11 -2.76
CA GLU A 102 43.61 -15.29 -2.09
C GLU A 102 42.73 -14.84 -0.93
N SER A 103 41.45 -15.18 -1.04
CA SER A 103 40.45 -14.81 -0.05
C SER A 103 39.47 -15.95 0.15
N ARG A 104 38.96 -16.05 1.37
CA ARG A 104 37.83 -16.94 1.69
C ARG A 104 36.60 -16.10 1.99
N ARG A 105 35.44 -16.59 1.58
CA ARG A 105 34.15 -16.01 1.92
C ARG A 105 33.50 -16.84 3.01
N ASP A 106 33.00 -16.17 4.04
CA ASP A 106 32.34 -16.80 5.17
C ASP A 106 30.96 -16.17 5.33
N ILE A 107 29.92 -16.96 5.07
CA ILE A 107 28.53 -16.51 5.15
C ILE A 107 28.16 -16.43 6.63
N SER A 108 28.03 -15.21 7.14
CA SER A 108 27.76 -14.97 8.56
C SER A 108 26.27 -15.08 8.88
N ALA A 109 25.39 -14.69 7.95
CA ALA A 109 23.95 -14.74 8.15
C ALA A 109 23.19 -14.83 6.83
N THR A 110 22.03 -15.46 6.88
CA THR A 110 21.00 -15.38 5.84
C THR A 110 19.68 -15.01 6.50
N GLY A 111 18.87 -14.22 5.82
CA GLY A 111 17.58 -13.79 6.34
C GLY A 111 16.64 -13.33 5.25
N PHE A 112 15.53 -12.77 5.69
CA PHE A 112 14.58 -12.10 4.82
C PHE A 112 14.14 -10.79 5.46
N SER A 113 13.82 -9.83 4.61
CA SER A 113 13.29 -8.54 5.01
C SER A 113 12.13 -8.15 4.11
N ARG A 114 11.50 -7.02 4.40
CA ARG A 114 10.44 -6.44 3.59
C ARG A 114 11.00 -5.26 2.82
N ALA A 115 10.59 -5.11 1.57
CA ALA A 115 10.97 -3.97 0.75
C ALA A 115 10.54 -2.66 1.45
N ASP A 116 11.53 -1.85 1.80
CA ASP A 116 11.33 -0.47 2.24
C ASP A 116 11.25 0.47 1.02
N ARG A 117 11.18 1.77 1.25
CA ARG A 117 11.10 2.76 0.17
C ARG A 117 12.33 2.76 -0.75
N GLU A 118 13.51 2.51 -0.20
CA GLU A 118 14.74 2.48 -0.99
C GLU A 118 14.77 1.24 -1.88
N LEU A 119 14.56 0.06 -1.30
CA LEU A 119 14.56 -1.21 -2.00
C LEU A 119 13.44 -1.29 -3.04
N SER A 120 12.25 -0.78 -2.72
CA SER A 120 11.12 -0.68 -3.68
C SER A 120 11.52 0.11 -4.92
N ARG A 121 12.22 1.24 -4.74
CA ARG A 121 12.73 2.07 -5.84
C ARG A 121 13.85 1.38 -6.61
N VAL A 122 14.81 0.76 -5.92
CA VAL A 122 15.97 0.12 -6.57
C VAL A 122 15.54 -1.06 -7.43
N PHE A 123 14.66 -1.92 -6.92
CA PHE A 123 14.23 -3.14 -7.59
C PHE A 123 12.95 -3.00 -8.40
N ASN A 124 12.30 -1.82 -8.36
CA ASN A 124 10.99 -1.60 -8.94
C ASN A 124 9.96 -2.66 -8.47
N VAL A 125 9.93 -2.89 -7.16
CA VAL A 125 9.00 -3.80 -6.48
C VAL A 125 8.05 -3.01 -5.58
N PHE A 126 6.95 -3.63 -5.16
CA PHE A 126 6.04 -2.98 -4.22
C PHE A 126 6.61 -2.97 -2.80
N PRO A 127 6.28 -1.94 -1.99
CA PRO A 127 6.50 -1.96 -0.56
C PRO A 127 6.02 -3.27 0.08
N ARG A 128 6.78 -3.74 1.07
CA ARG A 128 6.50 -4.99 1.82
C ARG A 128 6.63 -6.29 1.02
N GLU A 129 7.03 -6.26 -0.24
CA GLU A 129 7.47 -7.46 -0.94
C GLU A 129 8.64 -8.14 -0.22
N LEU A 130 8.71 -9.46 -0.32
CA LEU A 130 9.74 -10.25 0.34
C LEU A 130 11.09 -10.02 -0.33
N MET A 131 12.08 -9.67 0.49
CA MET A 131 13.47 -9.55 0.09
C MET A 131 14.28 -10.63 0.77
N LEU A 132 15.14 -11.32 0.02
CA LEU A 132 16.11 -12.23 0.59
C LEU A 132 17.39 -11.46 0.92
N GLN A 133 18.05 -11.80 2.01
CA GLN A 133 19.28 -11.15 2.44
C GLN A 133 20.34 -12.18 2.81
N ARG A 134 21.59 -11.87 2.50
CA ARG A 134 22.75 -12.58 3.02
C ARG A 134 23.84 -11.61 3.40
N SER A 135 24.51 -11.90 4.51
CA SER A 135 25.68 -11.19 4.97
C SER A 135 26.86 -12.14 5.00
N TYR A 136 28.01 -11.68 4.53
CA TYR A 136 29.21 -12.48 4.49
C TYR A 136 30.45 -11.59 4.60
N LYS A 137 31.55 -12.21 5.00
CA LYS A 137 32.84 -11.56 5.11
C LYS A 137 33.84 -12.17 4.16
N ILE A 138 34.63 -11.32 3.53
CA ILE A 138 35.82 -11.71 2.78
C ILE A 138 37.01 -11.58 3.71
N PHE A 139 37.74 -12.68 3.93
CA PHE A 139 38.93 -12.69 4.78
C PHE A 139 40.21 -12.70 3.95
N ARG A 140 41.25 -12.05 4.46
CA ARG A 140 42.63 -12.08 3.95
C ARG A 140 43.59 -12.22 5.12
N HIS A 141 44.54 -13.15 5.04
CA HIS A 141 45.53 -13.40 6.11
C HIS A 141 44.91 -13.62 7.51
N GLY A 142 43.75 -14.29 7.57
CA GLY A 142 43.02 -14.55 8.83
C GLY A 142 42.18 -13.39 9.36
N GLU A 143 42.29 -12.20 8.78
CA GLU A 143 41.57 -10.98 9.20
C GLU A 143 40.38 -10.66 8.26
N PRO A 144 39.27 -10.10 8.77
CA PRO A 144 38.17 -9.63 7.91
C PRO A 144 38.62 -8.45 7.05
N LEU A 145 38.53 -8.59 5.73
CA LEU A 145 38.88 -7.54 4.78
C LEU A 145 37.64 -6.74 4.36
N ILE A 146 36.53 -7.41 4.04
CA ILE A 146 35.31 -6.74 3.57
C ILE A 146 34.11 -7.42 4.23
N ALA A 147 33.21 -6.63 4.80
CA ALA A 147 31.88 -7.08 5.21
C ALA A 147 30.88 -6.65 4.14
N ILE A 148 30.06 -7.59 3.65
CA ILE A 148 29.13 -7.38 2.54
C ILE A 148 27.76 -7.91 2.95
N GLN A 149 26.73 -7.09 2.76
CA GLN A 149 25.33 -7.50 2.80
C GLN A 149 24.73 -7.36 1.41
N GLU A 150 24.17 -8.43 0.87
CA GLU A 150 23.47 -8.46 -0.40
C GLU A 150 21.99 -8.73 -0.18
N THR A 151 21.14 -7.95 -0.87
CA THR A 151 19.69 -8.07 -0.85
C THR A 151 19.18 -8.41 -2.25
N PHE A 152 18.18 -9.28 -2.33
CA PHE A 152 17.61 -9.83 -3.56
C PHE A 152 16.07 -9.75 -3.52
N PRO A 153 15.39 -9.31 -4.60
CA PRO A 153 13.94 -9.43 -4.71
C PRO A 153 13.53 -10.89 -4.86
N TYR A 154 12.83 -11.46 -3.87
CA TYR A 154 12.49 -12.89 -3.82
C TYR A 154 11.83 -13.39 -5.11
N ASN A 155 10.87 -12.62 -5.61
CA ASN A 155 10.04 -12.99 -6.75
C ASN A 155 10.81 -13.01 -8.09
N SER A 156 11.90 -12.24 -8.21
CA SER A 156 12.71 -12.21 -9.45
C SER A 156 13.57 -13.46 -9.66
N PHE A 157 13.64 -14.35 -8.66
CA PHE A 157 14.42 -15.57 -8.68
C PHE A 157 13.55 -16.83 -8.49
N GLN A 158 12.26 -16.73 -8.81
CA GLN A 158 11.36 -17.87 -8.90
C GLN A 158 11.18 -18.28 -10.35
N ASP A 159 11.06 -19.59 -10.62
CA ASP A 159 10.87 -20.12 -11.97
C ASP A 159 9.40 -20.07 -12.45
N GLU A 160 8.48 -19.68 -11.55
CA GLU A 160 7.04 -19.69 -11.80
C GLU A 160 6.51 -18.28 -12.07
N TYR A 161 5.69 -18.14 -13.11
CA TYR A 161 4.96 -16.91 -13.40
C TYR A 161 4.04 -16.54 -12.24
N ARG A 162 4.24 -15.34 -11.69
CA ARG A 162 3.47 -14.80 -10.57
C ARG A 162 2.84 -13.47 -10.95
N VAL A 163 1.74 -13.17 -10.29
CA VAL A 163 1.10 -11.85 -10.34
C VAL A 163 1.05 -11.28 -8.93
N ILE A 164 1.56 -10.07 -8.79
CA ILE A 164 1.56 -9.33 -7.54
C ILE A 164 0.64 -8.12 -7.72
N VAL A 165 -0.26 -7.92 -6.78
CA VAL A 165 -1.21 -6.80 -6.75
C VAL A 165 -1.03 -6.04 -5.46
N GLU A 166 -0.74 -4.75 -5.57
CA GLU A 166 -0.76 -3.82 -4.45
C GLU A 166 -1.96 -2.89 -4.60
N THR A 167 -2.85 -2.89 -3.61
CA THR A 167 -4.05 -2.03 -3.63
C THR A 167 -3.91 -0.86 -2.67
N PRO A 168 -4.52 0.30 -2.99
CA PRO A 168 -4.72 1.35 -2.00
C PRO A 168 -5.75 0.95 -0.93
N SER A 169 -5.95 1.82 0.06
CA SER A 169 -7.18 1.90 0.84
C SER A 169 -7.94 3.18 0.50
N ARG A 170 -9.09 3.42 1.13
CA ARG A 170 -9.87 4.65 0.87
C ARG A 170 -10.72 5.06 2.05
N ILE A 171 -10.83 6.37 2.22
CA ILE A 171 -11.82 7.01 3.08
C ILE A 171 -13.09 7.23 2.26
N HIS A 172 -14.25 6.97 2.87
CA HIS A 172 -15.54 7.32 2.31
C HIS A 172 -16.16 8.47 3.12
N LEU A 173 -16.18 9.66 2.50
CA LEU A 173 -16.52 10.92 3.16
C LEU A 173 -18.01 11.02 3.45
N THR A 174 -18.88 10.65 2.50
CA THR A 174 -20.35 10.66 2.65
C THR A 174 -21.06 9.97 1.47
N LEU A 175 -22.33 9.61 1.66
CA LEU A 175 -23.27 9.29 0.58
C LEU A 175 -24.04 10.56 0.19
N THR A 176 -24.38 10.72 -1.10
CA THR A 176 -24.92 11.98 -1.62
C THR A 176 -26.45 12.05 -1.54
N ASP A 177 -27.17 11.20 -2.27
CA ASP A 177 -28.63 11.23 -2.40
C ASP A 177 -29.28 9.96 -1.83
N LEU A 178 -29.88 10.07 -0.65
CA LEU A 178 -30.69 9.01 -0.06
C LEU A 178 -32.16 9.44 0.07
N THR A 179 -32.65 10.28 -0.84
CA THR A 179 -34.06 10.73 -0.87
C THR A 179 -34.98 9.78 -1.62
N GLY A 180 -34.49 9.19 -2.72
CA GLY A 180 -35.29 8.35 -3.62
C GLY A 180 -36.28 9.12 -4.50
N THR A 181 -36.18 10.46 -4.59
CA THR A 181 -37.15 11.29 -5.33
C THR A 181 -36.61 11.87 -6.64
N SER A 182 -35.28 11.88 -6.83
CA SER A 182 -34.60 12.46 -8.00
C SER A 182 -34.55 11.55 -9.23
N GLY A 183 -35.05 10.31 -9.12
CA GLY A 183 -34.80 9.24 -10.09
C GLY A 183 -33.41 8.61 -9.97
N ARG A 184 -32.62 9.03 -8.96
CA ARG A 184 -31.35 8.43 -8.56
C ARG A 184 -31.28 8.24 -7.06
N VAL A 185 -30.36 7.38 -6.62
CA VAL A 185 -30.01 7.18 -5.20
C VAL A 185 -28.52 6.87 -5.05
N ASP A 186 -28.08 6.91 -3.80
CA ASP A 186 -26.71 6.73 -3.34
C ASP A 186 -25.80 7.87 -3.82
N GLY A 187 -24.77 7.59 -4.61
CA GLY A 187 -23.71 8.56 -4.84
C GLY A 187 -22.74 8.59 -3.66
N GLY A 188 -21.49 8.92 -3.92
CA GLY A 188 -20.48 8.89 -2.87
C GLY A 188 -19.33 9.83 -3.16
N VAL A 189 -18.67 10.25 -2.08
CA VAL A 189 -17.42 11.02 -2.13
C VAL A 189 -16.36 10.28 -1.33
N GLY A 190 -15.13 10.21 -1.84
CA GLY A 190 -14.06 9.55 -1.12
C GLY A 190 -12.66 9.97 -1.55
N ILE A 191 -11.69 9.60 -0.73
CA ILE A 191 -10.27 9.89 -0.93
C ILE A 191 -9.51 8.57 -0.91
N THR A 192 -8.70 8.33 -1.94
CA THR A 192 -7.84 7.16 -2.01
C THR A 192 -6.58 7.39 -1.19
N LEU A 193 -6.17 6.40 -0.41
CA LEU A 193 -5.03 6.46 0.49
C LEU A 193 -3.88 5.59 -0.01
N ASP A 194 -2.66 6.04 0.22
CA ASP A 194 -1.45 5.27 -0.08
C ASP A 194 -1.31 4.09 0.89
N GLU A 195 -1.34 4.41 2.18
CA GLU A 195 -1.33 3.44 3.27
C GLU A 195 -2.54 3.64 4.20
N PRO A 196 -3.09 2.57 4.82
CA PRO A 196 -2.63 1.19 4.70
C PRO A 196 -2.97 0.56 3.34
N SER A 197 -2.12 -0.36 2.87
CA SER A 197 -2.27 -1.09 1.60
C SER A 197 -2.46 -2.60 1.78
N ILE A 198 -2.92 -3.29 0.73
CA ILE A 198 -2.96 -4.76 0.65
C ILE A 198 -1.95 -5.21 -0.40
N LEU A 199 -1.12 -6.19 -0.06
CA LEU A 199 -0.20 -6.84 -0.98
C LEU A 199 -0.62 -8.30 -1.15
N LEU A 200 -1.06 -8.65 -2.36
CA LEU A 200 -1.50 -9.99 -2.73
C LEU A 200 -0.57 -10.54 -3.80
N GLU A 201 -0.10 -11.75 -3.59
CA GLU A 201 0.70 -12.50 -4.54
C GLU A 201 -0.10 -13.71 -5.02
N ALA A 202 -0.03 -14.03 -6.31
CA ALA A 202 -0.74 -15.16 -6.89
C ALA A 202 0.14 -15.90 -7.88
N GLN A 203 0.01 -17.23 -7.89
CA GLN A 203 0.62 -18.13 -8.87
C GLN A 203 -0.40 -19.17 -9.33
N ARG A 204 -0.20 -19.75 -10.51
CA ARG A 204 -1.05 -20.86 -10.96
C ARG A 204 -0.85 -22.08 -10.07
N ALA A 205 -1.94 -22.82 -9.83
CA ALA A 205 -1.92 -24.07 -9.08
C ALA A 205 -3.05 -24.97 -9.59
N ARG A 206 -3.04 -26.25 -9.18
CA ARG A 206 -4.12 -27.18 -9.54
C ARG A 206 -5.45 -26.77 -8.90
N ASP A 207 -5.40 -26.46 -7.61
CA ASP A 207 -6.56 -26.06 -6.82
C ASP A 207 -6.52 -24.56 -6.48
N LEU A 208 -7.67 -23.99 -6.12
CA LEU A 208 -7.74 -22.63 -5.61
C LEU A 208 -7.51 -22.61 -4.09
N VAL A 209 -6.29 -22.24 -3.71
CA VAL A 209 -5.83 -22.15 -2.32
C VAL A 209 -5.52 -20.69 -2.00
N VAL A 210 -5.93 -20.23 -0.82
CA VAL A 210 -5.67 -18.85 -0.38
C VAL A 210 -5.15 -18.88 1.04
N GLU A 211 -4.07 -18.15 1.30
CA GLU A 211 -3.41 -18.06 2.60
C GLU A 211 -3.23 -16.59 3.03
N GLY A 212 -3.14 -16.38 4.34
CA GLY A 212 -2.97 -15.06 4.95
C GLY A 212 -4.25 -14.50 5.58
N GLU A 213 -4.19 -13.25 6.03
CA GLU A 213 -5.29 -12.63 6.77
C GLU A 213 -6.51 -12.39 5.86
N ASN A 214 -7.71 -12.80 6.30
CA ASN A 214 -8.95 -12.71 5.52
C ASN A 214 -8.97 -13.61 4.25
N ALA A 215 -8.24 -14.73 4.27
CA ALA A 215 -8.16 -15.70 3.18
C ALA A 215 -9.54 -16.16 2.66
N ASP A 216 -10.50 -16.44 3.55
CA ASP A 216 -11.85 -16.90 3.15
C ASP A 216 -12.54 -15.91 2.20
N ARG A 217 -12.36 -14.61 2.46
CA ARG A 217 -12.96 -13.55 1.65
C ARG A 217 -12.30 -13.46 0.27
N ALA A 218 -10.98 -13.51 0.24
CA ALA A 218 -10.23 -13.52 -1.02
C ALA A 218 -10.54 -14.78 -1.83
N LYS A 219 -10.67 -15.94 -1.16
CA LYS A 219 -11.07 -17.21 -1.77
C LYS A 219 -12.45 -17.13 -2.38
N ALA A 220 -13.45 -16.63 -1.66
CA ALA A 220 -14.81 -16.46 -2.19
C ALA A 220 -14.84 -15.54 -3.42
N ALA A 221 -14.07 -14.45 -3.39
CA ALA A 221 -13.95 -13.54 -4.54
C ALA A 221 -13.28 -14.20 -5.75
N ALA A 222 -12.13 -14.86 -5.54
CA ALA A 222 -11.42 -15.59 -6.59
C ALA A 222 -12.27 -16.73 -7.17
N GLN A 223 -13.01 -17.46 -6.33
CA GLN A 223 -13.94 -18.51 -6.76
C GLN A 223 -15.04 -17.96 -7.65
N ALA A 224 -15.68 -16.85 -7.26
CA ALA A 224 -16.73 -16.24 -8.06
C ALA A 224 -16.22 -15.82 -9.46
N VAL A 225 -15.02 -15.23 -9.51
CA VAL A 225 -14.36 -14.83 -10.76
C VAL A 225 -13.93 -16.03 -11.60
N ALA A 226 -13.37 -17.07 -10.96
CA ALA A 226 -12.97 -18.31 -11.62
C ALA A 226 -14.17 -18.98 -12.30
N MET A 227 -15.29 -19.12 -11.58
CA MET A 227 -16.52 -19.70 -12.13
C MET A 227 -17.09 -18.85 -13.25
N HIS A 228 -17.10 -17.52 -13.10
CA HIS A 228 -17.67 -16.62 -14.11
C HIS A 228 -16.91 -16.65 -15.44
N PHE A 229 -15.57 -16.72 -15.40
CA PHE A 229 -14.74 -16.71 -16.60
C PHE A 229 -14.20 -18.08 -17.04
N GLY A 230 -14.48 -19.15 -16.28
CA GLY A 230 -13.95 -20.49 -16.55
C GLY A 230 -12.44 -20.60 -16.35
N LEU A 231 -11.89 -19.97 -15.30
CA LEU A 231 -10.46 -19.97 -15.00
C LEU A 231 -10.06 -21.17 -14.12
N GLY A 232 -8.79 -21.58 -14.22
CA GLY A 232 -8.25 -22.70 -13.42
C GLY A 232 -7.88 -22.30 -11.98
N GLY A 233 -7.23 -23.24 -11.27
CA GLY A 233 -6.77 -23.05 -9.89
C GLY A 233 -5.62 -22.04 -9.74
N ALA A 234 -5.43 -21.55 -8.53
CA ALA A 234 -4.36 -20.62 -8.19
C ALA A 234 -4.03 -20.70 -6.69
N HIS A 235 -2.77 -20.47 -6.35
CA HIS A 235 -2.36 -20.23 -4.97
C HIS A 235 -2.21 -18.72 -4.76
N LEU A 236 -3.00 -18.15 -3.86
CA LEU A 236 -2.96 -16.72 -3.53
C LEU A 236 -2.43 -16.56 -2.09
N SER A 237 -1.42 -15.71 -1.91
CA SER A 237 -0.87 -15.38 -0.60
C SER A 237 -1.09 -13.89 -0.30
N ILE A 238 -1.82 -13.59 0.78
CA ILE A 238 -2.01 -12.22 1.27
C ILE A 238 -0.82 -11.87 2.16
N ARG A 239 0.17 -11.18 1.59
CA ARG A 239 1.46 -10.87 2.24
C ARG A 239 1.38 -9.72 3.22
N ALA A 240 0.51 -8.76 2.94
CA ALA A 240 0.21 -7.63 3.83
C ALA A 240 -1.25 -7.20 3.67
N GLY A 241 -1.85 -6.71 4.75
CA GLY A 241 -3.21 -6.19 4.77
C GLY A 241 -3.44 -5.29 5.97
N TYR A 242 -4.69 -4.88 6.17
CA TYR A 242 -5.12 -4.06 7.29
C TYR A 242 -6.47 -4.53 7.83
N LYS A 243 -6.76 -4.13 9.08
CA LYS A 243 -7.96 -4.53 9.82
C LYS A 243 -9.22 -4.29 8.99
N MET A 244 -10.00 -5.35 8.79
CA MET A 244 -11.26 -5.26 8.04
C MET A 244 -12.35 -4.57 8.87
N HIS A 245 -13.35 -4.01 8.17
CA HIS A 245 -14.51 -3.36 8.77
C HIS A 245 -14.18 -2.12 9.63
N VAL A 246 -13.04 -1.47 9.38
CA VAL A 246 -12.67 -0.21 10.03
C VAL A 246 -13.06 1.03 9.22
N GLY A 247 -13.74 0.86 8.08
CA GLY A 247 -14.16 1.99 7.23
C GLY A 247 -13.17 2.34 6.12
N LEU A 248 -12.07 1.58 5.98
CA LEU A 248 -11.03 1.80 4.97
C LEU A 248 -11.17 0.94 3.71
N GLY A 249 -12.22 0.13 3.64
CA GLY A 249 -12.58 -0.52 2.38
C GLY A 249 -11.84 -1.78 1.97
N GLY A 250 -11.06 -2.36 2.88
CA GLY A 250 -10.25 -3.54 2.59
C GLY A 250 -11.05 -4.69 1.98
N GLY A 251 -12.32 -4.80 2.33
CA GLY A 251 -13.18 -5.83 1.80
C GLY A 251 -13.46 -5.75 0.29
N THR A 252 -13.50 -4.56 -0.30
CA THR A 252 -13.62 -4.41 -1.77
C THR A 252 -12.25 -4.53 -2.41
N GLN A 253 -11.23 -3.89 -1.82
CA GLN A 253 -9.86 -3.89 -2.34
C GLN A 253 -9.31 -5.31 -2.44
N LEU A 254 -9.42 -6.12 -1.38
CA LEU A 254 -8.97 -7.51 -1.36
C LEU A 254 -9.72 -8.37 -2.39
N GLY A 255 -11.04 -8.18 -2.51
CA GLY A 255 -11.86 -8.96 -3.43
C GLY A 255 -11.51 -8.66 -4.88
N ILE A 256 -11.35 -7.38 -5.23
CA ILE A 256 -10.93 -6.98 -6.58
C ILE A 256 -9.49 -7.45 -6.83
N ALA A 257 -8.58 -7.33 -5.87
CA ALA A 257 -7.20 -7.82 -6.00
C ALA A 257 -7.14 -9.32 -6.30
N ALA A 258 -7.88 -10.14 -5.54
CA ALA A 258 -7.91 -11.58 -5.73
C ALA A 258 -8.47 -11.97 -7.11
N GLY A 259 -9.58 -11.35 -7.52
CA GLY A 259 -10.16 -11.55 -8.85
C GLY A 259 -9.25 -11.08 -9.97
N LYS A 260 -8.63 -9.91 -9.82
CA LYS A 260 -7.73 -9.32 -10.82
C LYS A 260 -6.46 -10.14 -10.97
N ALA A 261 -5.84 -10.56 -9.88
CA ALA A 261 -4.67 -11.43 -9.90
C ALA A 261 -4.97 -12.74 -10.65
N LEU A 262 -6.14 -13.34 -10.41
CA LEU A 262 -6.56 -14.54 -11.14
C LEU A 262 -6.75 -14.28 -12.64
N CYS A 263 -7.43 -13.19 -13.00
CA CYS A 263 -7.59 -12.81 -14.41
C CYS A 263 -6.23 -12.62 -15.10
N GLU A 264 -5.28 -11.91 -14.47
CA GLU A 264 -3.94 -11.70 -15.00
C GLU A 264 -3.14 -13.01 -15.11
N LEU A 265 -3.26 -13.92 -14.14
CA LEU A 265 -2.63 -15.25 -14.19
C LEU A 265 -3.06 -16.06 -15.41
N TYR A 266 -4.30 -15.88 -15.85
CA TYR A 266 -4.89 -16.59 -16.99
C TYR A 266 -4.98 -15.73 -18.25
N HIS A 267 -4.34 -14.54 -18.28
CA HIS A 267 -4.37 -13.58 -19.38
C HIS A 267 -5.81 -13.24 -19.84
N ARG A 268 -6.75 -13.22 -18.90
CA ARG A 268 -8.15 -12.83 -19.13
C ARG A 268 -8.28 -11.32 -18.94
N PRO A 269 -8.57 -10.54 -19.99
CA PRO A 269 -8.83 -9.12 -19.81
C PRO A 269 -10.15 -8.95 -19.04
N ALA A 270 -10.05 -8.36 -17.85
CA ALA A 270 -11.18 -7.99 -17.00
C ALA A 270 -10.88 -6.67 -16.29
N THR A 271 -11.85 -5.77 -16.29
CA THR A 271 -11.80 -4.48 -15.60
C THR A 271 -12.11 -4.65 -14.12
N ALA A 272 -11.68 -3.70 -13.29
CA ALA A 272 -12.00 -3.70 -11.87
C ALA A 272 -13.52 -3.62 -11.61
N ARG A 273 -14.27 -2.90 -12.45
CA ARG A 273 -15.73 -2.84 -12.40
C ARG A 273 -16.42 -4.16 -12.70
N GLU A 274 -15.97 -4.88 -13.73
CA GLU A 274 -16.51 -6.21 -14.03
C GLU A 274 -16.26 -7.17 -12.87
N ILE A 275 -15.03 -7.18 -12.34
CA ILE A 275 -14.67 -8.00 -11.18
C ILE A 275 -15.52 -7.61 -9.97
N ALA A 276 -15.65 -6.31 -9.67
CA ALA A 276 -16.46 -5.80 -8.56
C ALA A 276 -17.92 -6.26 -8.67
N SER A 277 -18.49 -6.24 -9.89
CA SER A 277 -19.85 -6.73 -10.15
C SER A 277 -19.98 -8.23 -9.85
N ILE A 278 -19.01 -9.05 -10.30
CA ILE A 278 -19.01 -10.51 -10.07
C ILE A 278 -18.96 -10.83 -8.57
N ILE A 279 -18.20 -10.07 -7.79
CA ILE A 279 -18.04 -10.28 -6.34
C ILE A 279 -19.07 -9.51 -5.50
N ASN A 280 -20.14 -8.98 -6.12
CA ASN A 280 -21.21 -8.21 -5.50
C ASN A 280 -20.69 -7.01 -4.67
N ARG A 281 -19.88 -6.16 -5.31
CA ARG A 281 -19.38 -4.90 -4.74
C ARG A 281 -19.77 -3.73 -5.62
N GLY A 282 -19.99 -2.58 -4.96
CA GLY A 282 -20.32 -1.31 -5.63
C GLY A 282 -21.80 -0.94 -5.63
N GLY A 283 -22.71 -1.77 -5.10
CA GLY A 283 -24.16 -1.53 -5.19
C GLY A 283 -24.75 -0.40 -4.32
N THR A 284 -23.89 0.39 -3.66
CA THR A 284 -24.26 1.68 -3.02
C THR A 284 -23.34 2.77 -3.53
N SER A 285 -22.03 2.58 -3.39
CA SER A 285 -21.04 3.56 -3.85
C SER A 285 -19.92 2.90 -4.66
N GLY A 286 -19.50 3.60 -5.70
CA GLY A 286 -18.43 3.23 -6.63
C GLY A 286 -17.04 3.62 -6.14
N ILE A 287 -16.93 4.45 -5.09
CA ILE A 287 -15.66 4.94 -4.53
C ILE A 287 -14.64 3.82 -4.32
N GLY A 288 -15.08 2.67 -3.80
CA GLY A 288 -14.17 1.55 -3.54
C GLY A 288 -13.55 0.95 -4.80
N THR A 289 -14.34 0.84 -5.87
CA THR A 289 -13.87 0.34 -7.17
C THR A 289 -13.05 1.42 -7.89
N ALA A 290 -13.51 2.67 -7.84
CA ALA A 290 -12.83 3.81 -8.43
C ALA A 290 -11.45 4.08 -7.82
N ALA A 291 -11.31 3.86 -6.50
CA ALA A 291 -10.03 3.91 -5.80
C ALA A 291 -9.05 2.85 -6.32
N PHE A 292 -9.55 1.64 -6.65
CA PHE A 292 -8.73 0.60 -7.28
C PHE A 292 -8.34 0.98 -8.71
N GLU A 293 -9.20 1.67 -9.46
CA GLU A 293 -8.96 2.02 -10.87
C GLU A 293 -7.98 3.18 -11.06
N GLY A 294 -8.17 4.30 -10.34
CA GLY A 294 -7.49 5.55 -10.70
C GLY A 294 -7.07 6.43 -9.53
N GLY A 295 -7.42 6.07 -8.30
CA GLY A 295 -7.09 6.86 -7.11
C GLY A 295 -7.59 8.30 -7.12
N GLY A 296 -7.09 9.10 -6.16
CA GLY A 296 -7.38 10.52 -5.98
C GLY A 296 -8.62 10.80 -5.13
N PHE A 297 -9.14 12.02 -5.27
CA PHE A 297 -10.45 12.43 -4.78
C PHE A 297 -11.52 12.03 -5.80
N LEU A 298 -12.55 11.35 -5.34
CA LEU A 298 -13.49 10.64 -6.20
C LEU A 298 -14.92 11.02 -5.83
N ILE A 299 -15.75 11.26 -6.85
CA ILE A 299 -17.20 11.41 -6.72
C ILE A 299 -17.88 10.43 -7.68
N ASP A 300 -18.79 9.61 -7.16
CA ASP A 300 -19.64 8.73 -7.97
C ASP A 300 -21.09 9.23 -8.03
N GLY A 301 -21.75 8.97 -9.17
CA GLY A 301 -23.09 9.48 -9.47
C GLY A 301 -24.23 8.58 -8.97
N GLY A 302 -23.95 7.58 -8.14
CA GLY A 302 -24.96 6.65 -7.64
C GLY A 302 -25.69 5.84 -8.73
N HIS A 303 -26.87 5.37 -8.41
CA HIS A 303 -27.64 4.42 -9.20
C HIS A 303 -28.94 5.03 -9.73
N THR A 304 -29.46 4.51 -10.84
CA THR A 304 -30.83 4.84 -11.25
C THR A 304 -31.84 4.23 -10.27
N PHE A 305 -32.90 4.97 -9.94
CA PHE A 305 -33.85 4.58 -8.90
C PHE A 305 -35.29 4.53 -9.41
N GLY A 306 -36.02 3.49 -9.02
CA GLY A 306 -37.42 3.27 -9.34
C GLY A 306 -37.70 1.92 -10.03
N PRO A 307 -38.96 1.62 -10.35
CA PRO A 307 -39.34 0.35 -10.99
C PRO A 307 -38.57 0.11 -12.29
N GLY A 308 -37.94 -1.07 -12.41
CA GLY A 308 -37.14 -1.45 -13.59
C GLY A 308 -35.79 -0.71 -13.72
N LYS A 309 -35.33 -0.02 -12.68
CA LYS A 309 -34.02 0.64 -12.60
C LYS A 309 -33.03 -0.20 -11.80
N ASP A 310 -31.81 0.32 -11.62
CA ASP A 310 -30.75 -0.36 -10.87
C ASP A 310 -31.18 -0.67 -9.42
N LYS A 311 -31.90 0.26 -8.76
CA LYS A 311 -32.36 0.14 -7.38
C LYS A 311 -33.83 0.52 -7.20
N VAL A 312 -34.47 -0.12 -6.23
CA VAL A 312 -35.84 0.16 -5.78
C VAL A 312 -35.93 0.38 -4.26
N ASP A 313 -34.85 0.12 -3.54
CA ASP A 313 -34.74 0.15 -2.09
C ASP A 313 -33.39 0.74 -1.63
N PHE A 314 -33.35 1.21 -0.38
CA PHE A 314 -32.14 1.67 0.27
C PHE A 314 -31.48 0.51 1.01
N ARG A 315 -30.28 0.14 0.59
CA ARG A 315 -29.51 -0.95 1.17
C ARG A 315 -28.01 -0.78 0.93
N PRO A 316 -27.18 -1.34 1.83
CA PRO A 316 -25.74 -1.31 1.68
C PRO A 316 -25.25 -2.17 0.51
N SER A 317 -23.99 -1.97 0.11
CA SER A 317 -23.42 -2.61 -1.08
C SER A 317 -23.34 -4.13 -0.91
N SER A 318 -23.12 -4.59 0.33
CA SER A 318 -23.08 -6.01 0.70
C SER A 318 -24.42 -6.73 0.49
N ALA A 319 -25.53 -6.01 0.50
CA ALA A 319 -26.88 -6.54 0.28
C ALA A 319 -27.42 -6.23 -1.14
N SER A 320 -26.63 -5.56 -1.97
CA SER A 320 -27.03 -5.06 -3.29
C SER A 320 -26.52 -5.97 -4.41
N MET A 321 -27.07 -7.19 -4.48
CA MET A 321 -26.67 -8.19 -5.47
C MET A 321 -27.06 -7.78 -6.89
N GLY A 322 -26.18 -8.04 -7.86
CA GLY A 322 -26.42 -7.75 -9.28
C GLY A 322 -26.39 -6.26 -9.66
N ILE A 323 -26.08 -5.36 -8.72
CA ILE A 323 -25.98 -3.92 -8.97
C ILE A 323 -24.53 -3.58 -9.29
N ARG A 324 -24.32 -3.02 -10.48
CA ARG A 324 -23.01 -2.63 -10.99
C ARG A 324 -22.52 -1.39 -10.23
N ALA A 325 -21.20 -1.25 -10.06
CA ALA A 325 -20.64 -0.03 -9.49
C ALA A 325 -21.06 1.22 -10.30
N PRO A 326 -21.47 2.30 -9.63
CA PRO A 326 -21.93 3.51 -10.30
C PRO A 326 -20.78 4.23 -11.00
N PRO A 327 -21.06 5.03 -12.04
CA PRO A 327 -20.02 5.77 -12.74
C PRO A 327 -19.41 6.85 -11.84
N VAL A 328 -18.10 7.00 -11.93
CA VAL A 328 -17.37 8.17 -11.40
C VAL A 328 -17.73 9.37 -12.25
N ILE A 329 -18.24 10.42 -11.61
CA ILE A 329 -18.66 11.66 -12.26
C ILE A 329 -17.61 12.78 -12.10
N ALA A 330 -16.74 12.67 -11.10
CA ALA A 330 -15.58 13.54 -10.96
C ALA A 330 -14.41 12.79 -10.33
N ARG A 331 -13.20 13.10 -10.81
CA ARG A 331 -11.93 12.67 -10.23
C ARG A 331 -10.97 13.84 -10.25
N HIS A 332 -10.38 14.16 -9.11
CA HIS A 332 -9.32 15.14 -8.98
C HIS A 332 -8.11 14.51 -8.29
N GLU A 333 -6.92 15.03 -8.59
CA GLU A 333 -5.77 14.76 -7.74
C GLU A 333 -5.99 15.39 -6.37
N PHE A 334 -5.66 14.65 -5.32
CA PHE A 334 -5.61 15.19 -3.97
C PHE A 334 -4.22 15.82 -3.76
N PRO A 335 -4.11 17.04 -3.21
CA PRO A 335 -2.82 17.73 -3.05
C PRO A 335 -1.81 16.91 -2.26
N LYS A 336 -0.59 16.77 -2.80
CA LYS A 336 0.50 15.98 -2.19
C LYS A 336 1.10 16.64 -0.94
N SER A 337 0.94 17.95 -0.84
CA SER A 337 1.30 18.78 0.32
C SER A 337 0.48 18.40 1.54
N TRP A 338 -0.80 18.04 1.35
CA TRP A 338 -1.68 17.65 2.44
C TRP A 338 -1.39 16.23 2.94
N LYS A 339 -1.40 16.09 4.25
CA LYS A 339 -1.28 14.83 5.00
C LYS A 339 -2.64 14.40 5.49
N ILE A 340 -2.81 13.09 5.54
CA ILE A 340 -4.00 12.46 6.07
C ILE A 340 -3.56 11.65 7.28
N LEU A 341 -4.22 11.85 8.41
CA LEU A 341 -4.01 11.04 9.60
C LEU A 341 -5.22 10.17 9.85
N LEU A 342 -4.99 8.91 10.21
CA LEU A 342 -6.02 7.93 10.53
C LEU A 342 -5.90 7.57 12.01
N ALA A 343 -6.95 7.79 12.78
CA ALA A 343 -7.10 7.31 14.14
C ALA A 343 -8.12 6.17 14.15
N ILE A 344 -7.66 4.97 14.50
CA ILE A 344 -8.44 3.73 14.43
C ILE A 344 -8.55 3.15 15.85
N PRO A 345 -9.59 3.52 16.62
CA PRO A 345 -9.74 3.06 18.00
C PRO A 345 -10.16 1.58 18.06
N ASP A 346 -9.70 0.87 19.08
CA ASP A 346 -10.06 -0.54 19.35
C ASP A 346 -11.39 -0.67 20.09
N VAL A 347 -12.44 -0.08 19.50
CA VAL A 347 -13.81 -0.16 20.01
C VAL A 347 -14.63 -1.19 19.24
N THR A 348 -15.82 -1.50 19.77
CA THR A 348 -16.81 -2.31 19.06
C THR A 348 -16.98 -1.77 17.64
N ARG A 349 -16.84 -2.67 16.67
CA ARG A 349 -16.98 -2.33 15.25
C ARG A 349 -18.34 -1.66 15.04
N GLY A 350 -18.38 -0.63 14.20
CA GLY A 350 -19.65 -0.06 13.77
C GLY A 350 -20.50 -1.06 12.98
N ALA A 351 -21.66 -0.60 12.54
CA ALA A 351 -22.66 -1.48 11.92
C ALA A 351 -22.10 -2.23 10.71
N HIS A 352 -22.36 -3.54 10.67
CA HIS A 352 -21.98 -4.40 9.54
C HIS A 352 -23.07 -5.45 9.28
N GLY A 353 -23.16 -5.88 8.02
CA GLY A 353 -24.10 -6.94 7.62
C GLY A 353 -25.55 -6.56 7.93
N LYS A 354 -26.24 -7.36 8.74
CA LYS A 354 -27.67 -7.15 9.05
C LYS A 354 -27.94 -5.81 9.76
N GLN A 355 -27.05 -5.39 10.67
CA GLN A 355 -27.20 -4.11 11.38
C GLN A 355 -27.17 -2.93 10.42
N GLU A 356 -26.30 -2.97 9.40
CA GLU A 356 -26.20 -1.93 8.38
C GLU A 356 -27.51 -1.86 7.57
N VAL A 357 -28.06 -3.01 7.17
CA VAL A 357 -29.37 -3.08 6.48
C VAL A 357 -30.47 -2.45 7.32
N ASP A 358 -30.52 -2.76 8.62
CA ASP A 358 -31.56 -2.24 9.52
C ASP A 358 -31.44 -0.72 9.72
N ILE A 359 -30.22 -0.16 9.73
CA ILE A 359 -29.98 1.28 9.78
C ILE A 359 -30.46 1.97 8.50
N PHE A 360 -30.12 1.45 7.31
CA PHE A 360 -30.63 2.00 6.05
C PHE A 360 -32.16 2.01 6.01
N LYS A 361 -32.81 0.93 6.47
CA LYS A 361 -34.28 0.88 6.56
C LYS A 361 -34.87 1.88 7.55
N LYS A 362 -34.17 2.15 8.65
CA LYS A 362 -34.64 3.03 9.72
C LYS A 362 -34.48 4.52 9.40
N TYR A 363 -33.39 4.88 8.72
CA TYR A 363 -32.99 6.28 8.54
C TYR A 363 -33.07 6.78 7.09
N CYS A 364 -33.47 5.94 6.14
CA CYS A 364 -33.79 6.36 4.78
C CYS A 364 -35.32 6.30 4.52
N PRO A 365 -35.87 7.23 3.72
CA PRO A 365 -35.17 8.30 3.02
C PRO A 365 -34.73 9.44 3.96
N VAL A 366 -33.64 10.12 3.60
CA VAL A 366 -33.18 11.33 4.30
C VAL A 366 -33.95 12.57 3.82
N PRO A 367 -33.98 13.67 4.60
CA PRO A 367 -34.63 14.92 4.17
C PRO A 367 -34.03 15.48 2.88
N LEU A 368 -34.87 16.03 2.00
CA LEU A 368 -34.42 16.64 0.74
C LEU A 368 -33.49 17.84 0.94
N ALA A 369 -33.75 18.64 1.97
CA ALA A 369 -32.91 19.78 2.32
C ALA A 369 -31.46 19.36 2.64
N ASP A 370 -31.29 18.22 3.31
CA ASP A 370 -29.98 17.66 3.63
C ASP A 370 -29.21 17.30 2.35
N VAL A 371 -29.88 16.69 1.36
CA VAL A 371 -29.24 16.35 0.08
C VAL A 371 -28.91 17.61 -0.74
N HIS A 372 -29.77 18.64 -0.73
CA HIS A 372 -29.45 19.92 -1.36
C HIS A 372 -28.21 20.57 -0.75
N GLU A 373 -28.11 20.59 0.57
CA GLU A 373 -26.94 21.14 1.25
C GLU A 373 -25.69 20.28 0.99
N LEU A 374 -25.79 18.95 1.02
CA LEU A 374 -24.68 18.06 0.67
C LEU A 374 -24.16 18.33 -0.73
N CYS A 375 -25.04 18.47 -1.73
CA CYS A 375 -24.64 18.81 -3.10
C CYS A 375 -23.92 20.16 -3.17
N TYR A 376 -24.37 21.16 -2.41
CA TYR A 376 -23.68 22.45 -2.31
C TYR A 376 -22.28 22.31 -1.68
N GLN A 377 -22.17 21.60 -0.54
CA GLN A 377 -20.87 21.37 0.11
C GLN A 377 -19.90 20.62 -0.82
N ILE A 378 -20.38 19.66 -1.59
CA ILE A 378 -19.55 18.85 -2.48
C ILE A 378 -19.12 19.65 -3.72
N LEU A 379 -20.08 20.18 -4.49
CA LEU A 379 -19.81 20.73 -5.82
C LEU A 379 -19.36 22.19 -5.80
N VAL A 380 -19.82 22.97 -4.83
CA VAL A 380 -19.56 24.42 -4.77
C VAL A 380 -18.43 24.74 -3.78
N ARG A 381 -18.16 23.87 -2.81
CA ARG A 381 -17.08 24.08 -1.81
C ARG A 381 -15.94 23.09 -1.96
N MET A 382 -16.16 21.79 -1.66
CA MET A 382 -15.08 20.79 -1.64
C MET A 382 -14.30 20.71 -2.96
N VAL A 383 -14.99 20.60 -4.09
CA VAL A 383 -14.32 20.43 -5.40
C VAL A 383 -13.49 21.66 -5.78
N PRO A 384 -14.02 22.90 -5.76
CA PRO A 384 -13.21 24.09 -6.00
C PRO A 384 -12.02 24.22 -5.05
N SER A 385 -12.23 24.07 -3.74
CA SER A 385 -11.16 24.17 -2.74
C SER A 385 -10.06 23.13 -2.94
N LEU A 386 -10.41 21.92 -3.37
CA LEU A 386 -9.43 20.90 -3.72
C LEU A 386 -8.59 21.30 -4.95
N VAL A 387 -9.23 21.87 -5.97
CA VAL A 387 -8.57 22.30 -7.22
C VAL A 387 -7.66 23.51 -7.00
N GLU A 388 -8.09 24.43 -6.13
CA GLU A 388 -7.34 25.64 -5.76
C GLU A 388 -6.32 25.41 -4.63
N GLU A 389 -6.27 24.18 -4.09
CA GLU A 389 -5.46 23.77 -2.94
C GLU A 389 -5.72 24.64 -1.67
N ASP A 390 -6.96 25.08 -1.49
CA ASP A 390 -7.45 25.76 -0.28
C ASP A 390 -7.87 24.73 0.78
N LEU A 391 -6.97 24.44 1.72
CA LEU A 391 -7.18 23.44 2.76
C LEU A 391 -8.26 23.86 3.77
N ASP A 392 -8.35 25.15 4.08
CA ASP A 392 -9.25 25.67 5.11
C ASP A 392 -10.71 25.60 4.63
N GLU A 393 -10.99 26.02 3.39
CA GLU A 393 -12.32 25.92 2.80
C GLU A 393 -12.72 24.46 2.52
N PHE A 394 -11.77 23.63 2.04
CA PHE A 394 -11.99 22.19 1.92
C PHE A 394 -12.36 21.59 3.28
N GLY A 395 -11.60 21.94 4.32
CA GLY A 395 -11.79 21.45 5.67
C GLY A 395 -13.15 21.86 6.25
N SER A 396 -13.53 23.13 6.09
CA SER A 396 -14.83 23.67 6.50
C SER A 396 -15.99 22.89 5.86
N ALA A 397 -15.90 22.59 4.57
CA ALA A 397 -16.92 21.80 3.88
C ALA A 397 -17.00 20.35 4.39
N VAL A 398 -15.84 19.70 4.62
CA VAL A 398 -15.79 18.34 5.17
C VAL A 398 -16.39 18.26 6.57
N ASN A 399 -16.04 19.20 7.44
CA ASN A 399 -16.59 19.29 8.79
C ASN A 399 -18.13 19.43 8.74
N ARG A 400 -18.64 20.31 7.87
CA ARG A 400 -20.08 20.52 7.72
C ARG A 400 -20.82 19.26 7.22
N VAL A 401 -20.22 18.51 6.30
CA VAL A 401 -20.79 17.23 5.82
C VAL A 401 -20.98 16.21 6.94
N GLN A 402 -20.19 16.26 8.02
CA GLN A 402 -20.33 15.33 9.14
C GLN A 402 -21.65 15.49 9.92
N GLU A 403 -22.36 16.60 9.72
CA GLU A 403 -23.57 16.98 10.46
C GLU A 403 -24.86 16.86 9.65
N ILE A 404 -24.78 16.45 8.39
CA ILE A 404 -25.91 16.48 7.44
C ILE A 404 -26.27 15.07 6.97
N GLY A 405 -27.56 14.82 6.75
CA GLY A 405 -28.06 13.63 6.07
C GLY A 405 -27.68 12.35 6.79
N PHE A 406 -27.32 11.33 6.00
CA PHE A 406 -27.00 10.01 6.53
C PHE A 406 -25.66 9.98 7.27
N LYS A 407 -24.73 10.89 6.96
CA LYS A 407 -23.45 10.97 7.69
C LYS A 407 -23.65 11.35 9.15
N LYS A 408 -24.60 12.26 9.44
CA LYS A 408 -25.01 12.59 10.81
C LYS A 408 -25.43 11.34 11.59
N VAL A 409 -26.17 10.44 10.92
CA VAL A 409 -26.61 9.17 11.49
C VAL A 409 -25.42 8.24 11.73
N GLU A 410 -24.51 8.11 10.76
CA GLU A 410 -23.29 7.32 10.93
C GLU A 410 -22.50 7.80 12.15
N VAL A 411 -22.28 9.11 12.32
CA VAL A 411 -21.56 9.69 13.47
C VAL A 411 -22.30 9.47 14.78
N MET A 412 -23.64 9.65 14.79
CA MET A 412 -24.48 9.48 15.99
C MET A 412 -24.41 8.06 16.56
N LEU A 413 -24.29 7.05 15.69
CA LEU A 413 -24.30 5.64 16.08
C LEU A 413 -22.94 5.10 16.54
N GLN A 414 -21.86 5.89 16.45
CA GLN A 414 -20.52 5.45 16.84
C GLN A 414 -20.28 5.52 18.35
N HIS A 415 -19.25 4.80 18.79
CA HIS A 415 -18.72 4.90 20.15
C HIS A 415 -18.35 6.36 20.50
N PRO A 416 -18.60 6.84 21.73
CA PRO A 416 -18.32 8.24 22.12
C PRO A 416 -16.89 8.71 21.81
N VAL A 417 -15.90 7.82 21.90
CA VAL A 417 -14.49 8.13 21.57
C VAL A 417 -14.32 8.62 20.13
N VAL A 418 -15.16 8.20 19.19
CA VAL A 418 -15.07 8.63 17.79
C VAL A 418 -15.37 10.12 17.66
N ARG A 419 -16.42 10.61 18.35
CA ARG A 419 -16.73 12.05 18.38
C ARG A 419 -15.65 12.84 19.12
N ARG A 420 -15.17 12.31 20.25
CA ARG A 420 -14.04 12.91 20.98
C ARG A 420 -12.80 13.04 20.09
N LEU A 421 -12.45 12.00 19.34
CA LEU A 421 -11.35 12.06 18.37
C LEU A 421 -11.57 13.14 17.31
N MET A 422 -12.76 13.22 16.72
CA MET A 422 -13.06 14.26 15.73
C MET A 422 -12.88 15.66 16.29
N ASP A 423 -13.32 15.92 17.52
CA ASP A 423 -13.24 17.25 18.13
C ASP A 423 -11.81 17.59 18.57
N GLU A 424 -11.13 16.69 19.28
CA GLU A 424 -9.79 16.91 19.82
C GLU A 424 -8.73 16.99 18.71
N MET A 425 -8.82 16.15 17.66
CA MET A 425 -7.89 16.23 16.52
C MET A 425 -8.06 17.55 15.74
N ARG A 426 -9.29 18.09 15.68
CA ARG A 426 -9.55 19.41 15.08
C ARG A 426 -8.97 20.53 15.96
N ALA A 427 -9.15 20.44 17.27
CA ALA A 427 -8.56 21.38 18.23
C ALA A 427 -7.02 21.37 18.21
N ALA A 428 -6.42 20.21 17.90
CA ALA A 428 -4.97 20.04 17.73
C ALA A 428 -4.43 20.56 16.38
N GLY A 429 -5.26 21.18 15.54
CA GLY A 429 -4.84 21.86 14.31
C GLY A 429 -5.17 21.14 13.01
N ALA A 430 -5.99 20.08 13.02
CA ALA A 430 -6.51 19.53 11.76
C ALA A 430 -7.52 20.49 11.12
N ALA A 431 -7.34 20.81 9.85
CA ALA A 431 -8.30 21.63 9.08
C ALA A 431 -9.69 20.98 9.03
N CYS A 432 -9.72 19.65 8.93
CA CYS A 432 -10.94 18.88 9.16
C CYS A 432 -10.70 17.52 9.77
N THR A 433 -11.78 17.03 10.35
CA THR A 433 -11.89 15.66 10.85
C THR A 433 -13.20 15.06 10.40
N GLY A 434 -13.22 13.74 10.17
CA GLY A 434 -14.45 13.06 9.80
C GLY A 434 -14.42 11.56 9.99
N LEU A 435 -15.59 10.96 9.82
CA LEU A 435 -15.81 9.52 9.96
C LEU A 435 -15.81 8.83 8.60
N SER A 436 -15.04 7.76 8.46
CA SER A 436 -15.03 6.96 7.22
C SER A 436 -16.13 5.88 7.22
N SER A 437 -17.25 6.18 6.56
CA SER A 437 -18.45 5.32 6.51
C SER A 437 -18.88 4.80 7.89
N PHE A 438 -19.23 3.51 8.03
CA PHE A 438 -19.66 2.90 9.29
C PHE A 438 -18.52 2.41 10.18
N GLY A 439 -17.27 2.46 9.72
CA GLY A 439 -16.14 2.01 10.53
C GLY A 439 -15.71 3.07 11.55
N PRO A 440 -15.08 2.69 12.67
CA PRO A 440 -14.68 3.64 13.70
C PRO A 440 -13.48 4.53 13.32
N THR A 441 -12.94 4.41 12.10
CA THR A 441 -11.80 5.23 11.67
C THR A 441 -12.22 6.69 11.55
N VAL A 442 -11.58 7.52 12.37
CA VAL A 442 -11.58 8.98 12.22
C VAL A 442 -10.38 9.36 11.38
N TYR A 443 -10.60 10.18 10.36
CA TYR A 443 -9.53 10.79 9.59
C TYR A 443 -9.39 12.26 9.94
N ALA A 444 -8.18 12.79 9.81
CA ALA A 444 -7.86 14.21 9.79
C ALA A 444 -7.13 14.58 8.50
N VAL A 445 -7.33 15.80 8.01
CA VAL A 445 -6.54 16.37 6.92
C VAL A 445 -5.82 17.62 7.43
N THR A 446 -4.54 17.73 7.12
CA THR A 446 -3.69 18.84 7.54
C THR A 446 -2.52 19.03 6.58
N ASP A 447 -1.93 20.22 6.48
CA ASP A 447 -0.66 20.48 5.82
C ASP A 447 0.51 20.66 6.81
N THR A 448 0.17 20.93 8.07
CA THR A 448 1.08 21.23 9.18
C THR A 448 0.68 20.45 10.44
N GLN A 449 1.46 20.50 11.52
CA GLN A 449 1.05 19.97 12.85
C GLN A 449 0.66 18.47 12.90
N ALA A 450 1.03 17.66 11.90
CA ALA A 450 0.63 16.25 11.83
C ALA A 450 1.07 15.44 13.07
N ARG A 451 2.19 15.82 13.70
CA ARG A 451 2.70 15.21 14.93
C ARG A 451 1.88 15.58 16.17
N ASP A 452 1.39 16.80 16.26
CA ASP A 452 0.56 17.24 17.38
C ASP A 452 -0.80 16.53 17.34
N ILE A 453 -1.40 16.47 16.14
CA ILE A 453 -2.64 15.71 15.90
C ILE A 453 -2.44 14.22 16.21
N GLU A 454 -1.28 13.63 15.85
CA GLU A 454 -0.92 12.24 16.17
C GLU A 454 -0.82 12.00 17.67
N ALA A 455 -0.16 12.91 18.39
CA ALA A 455 -0.04 12.84 19.84
C ALA A 455 -1.42 12.93 20.53
N THR A 456 -2.25 13.89 20.12
CA THR A 456 -3.62 14.06 20.65
C THR A 456 -4.49 12.84 20.35
N ALA A 457 -4.47 12.31 19.12
CA ALA A 457 -5.23 11.11 18.78
C ALA A 457 -4.79 9.89 19.62
N THR A 458 -3.48 9.75 19.86
CA THR A 458 -2.91 8.69 20.70
C THR A 458 -3.36 8.83 22.16
N GLU A 459 -3.32 10.03 22.70
CA GLU A 459 -3.80 10.33 24.06
C GLU A 459 -5.28 10.03 24.21
N VAL A 460 -6.10 10.46 23.24
CA VAL A 460 -7.54 10.23 23.24
C VAL A 460 -7.89 8.75 23.22
N MET A 461 -7.10 7.94 22.50
CA MET A 461 -7.28 6.49 22.44
C MET A 461 -6.65 5.73 23.60
N GLY A 462 -5.94 6.39 24.53
CA GLY A 462 -5.19 5.71 25.60
C GLY A 462 -6.02 4.72 26.44
N GLU A 463 -7.31 5.00 26.66
CA GLU A 463 -8.21 4.13 27.42
C GLU A 463 -8.76 2.94 26.63
N VAL A 464 -8.93 3.10 25.31
CA VAL A 464 -9.58 2.10 24.45
C VAL A 464 -8.59 1.31 23.59
N GLY A 465 -7.34 1.77 23.50
CA GLY A 465 -6.36 1.28 22.54
C GLY A 465 -6.69 1.69 21.10
N GLY A 466 -5.76 1.43 20.19
CA GLY A 466 -5.93 1.71 18.77
C GLY A 466 -4.62 2.00 18.08
N VAL A 467 -4.73 2.38 16.81
CA VAL A 467 -3.60 2.73 15.95
C VAL A 467 -3.81 4.13 15.38
N VAL A 468 -2.78 4.97 15.49
CA VAL A 468 -2.67 6.20 14.72
C VAL A 468 -1.68 5.99 13.58
N GLN A 469 -2.04 6.47 12.39
CA GLN A 469 -1.16 6.40 11.24
C GLN A 469 -1.24 7.66 10.39
N ILE A 470 -0.10 8.29 10.16
CA ILE A 470 0.04 9.35 9.15
C ILE A 470 0.27 8.70 7.79
N THR A 471 -0.49 9.13 6.80
CA THR A 471 -0.44 8.68 5.42
C THR A 471 -0.58 9.87 4.47
N SER A 472 -0.61 9.59 3.18
CA SER A 472 -0.91 10.57 2.14
C SER A 472 -1.98 10.02 1.21
N ALA A 473 -2.62 10.90 0.46
CA ALA A 473 -3.51 10.46 -0.60
C ALA A 473 -2.71 9.77 -1.71
N ARG A 474 -3.35 8.81 -2.37
CA ARG A 474 -2.81 8.15 -3.55
C ARG A 474 -3.59 8.57 -4.79
N ASN A 475 -2.94 9.30 -5.69
CA ASN A 475 -3.52 9.78 -6.96
C ASN A 475 -3.41 8.74 -8.09
N GLU A 476 -3.26 7.47 -7.75
CA GLU A 476 -3.21 6.35 -8.70
C GLU A 476 -3.99 5.16 -8.12
N GLY A 477 -4.41 4.25 -9.00
CA GLY A 477 -5.11 3.03 -8.62
C GLY A 477 -4.19 1.96 -8.04
N ALA A 478 -4.71 0.73 -7.99
CA ALA A 478 -3.91 -0.44 -7.68
C ALA A 478 -2.82 -0.67 -8.72
N ARG A 479 -1.66 -1.13 -8.27
CA ARG A 479 -0.53 -1.50 -9.11
C ARG A 479 -0.47 -3.01 -9.25
N ILE A 480 -0.13 -3.48 -10.45
CA ILE A 480 -0.06 -4.91 -10.77
C ILE A 480 1.27 -5.17 -11.46
N ARG A 481 1.97 -6.21 -11.02
CA ARG A 481 3.25 -6.63 -11.56
C ARG A 481 3.22 -8.13 -11.85
N ALA A 482 3.47 -8.50 -13.09
CA ALA A 482 3.73 -9.89 -13.46
C ALA A 482 5.24 -10.13 -13.40
N VAL A 483 5.66 -11.24 -12.79
CA VAL A 483 7.07 -11.56 -12.52
C VAL A 483 7.37 -13.01 -12.84
#